data_AF-A0A0C2ZAE1-F1
#
_entry.id   AF-A0A0C2ZAE1-F1
#
_cell.length_a   1.000
_cell.length_b   1.000
_cell.length_c   1.000
_cell.angle_alpha   90.00
_cell.angle_beta   90.00
_cell.angle_gamma   90.00
#
_symmetry.space_group_name_H-M   'P 1'
#
loop_
_entity.id
_entity.type
_entity.pdbx_description
1 polymer ?
#
loop_
_entity_poly.entity_id
_entity_poly.type
_entity_poly.pdbx_seq_one_letter_code
_entity_poly.pdbx_strand_id
1 'polypeptide(L)' 'MADVNNVVEALKFMVLGMGVVYLFLYILVVLVKVQASLIAKYFPENIPKIPTPPVGQTIDEDENRRVAAIIAAVSEFRKK' A
#
# COMPACT_ATOMS: atom_id res chain seq x y z
N MET A 1 -11.44 16.24 -49.90
CA MET A 1 -11.36 17.26 -48.82
C MET A 1 -12.42 17.05 -47.74
N ALA A 2 -13.64 16.62 -48.05
CA ALA A 2 -14.69 16.35 -47.05
C ALA A 2 -14.36 15.17 -46.10
N ASP A 3 -13.77 14.08 -46.60
CA ASP A 3 -13.51 12.88 -45.77
C ASP A 3 -12.49 13.10 -44.65
N VAL A 4 -11.50 13.95 -44.92
CA VAL A 4 -10.47 14.32 -43.92
C VAL A 4 -11.11 15.04 -42.73
N ASN A 5 -12.17 15.82 -42.95
CA ASN A 5 -12.86 16.53 -41.88
C ASN A 5 -13.59 15.55 -40.93
N ASN A 6 -14.26 14.54 -41.47
CA ASN A 6 -14.96 13.52 -40.68
C ASN A 6 -14.01 12.68 -39.83
N VAL A 7 -12.84 12.30 -40.39
CA VAL A 7 -11.83 11.54 -39.65
C VAL A 7 -11.24 12.36 -38.51
N VAL A 8 -10.97 13.64 -38.74
CA VAL A 8 -10.49 14.56 -37.68
C VAL A 8 -11.54 14.75 -36.59
N GLU A 9 -12.82 14.81 -36.96
CA GLU A 9 -13.93 14.94 -36.01
C GLU A 9 -14.13 13.67 -35.17
N ALA A 10 -14.08 12.49 -35.78
CA ALA A 10 -14.10 11.21 -35.06
C ALA A 10 -12.91 11.07 -34.10
N LEU A 11 -11.72 11.52 -34.50
CA LEU A 11 -10.53 11.51 -33.64
C LEU A 11 -10.70 12.42 -32.42
N LYS A 12 -11.31 13.60 -32.58
CA LYS A 12 -11.63 14.49 -31.45
C LYS A 12 -12.54 13.80 -30.44
N PHE A 13 -13.58 13.09 -30.91
CA PHE A 13 -14.48 12.36 -30.02
C PHE A 13 -13.79 11.17 -29.33
N MET A 14 -12.88 10.46 -30.00
CA MET A 14 -12.09 9.39 -29.37
C MET A 14 -11.23 9.93 -28.21
N VAL A 15 -10.48 11.00 -28.47
CA VAL A 15 -9.61 11.64 -27.47
C VAL A 15 -10.45 12.22 -26.33
N LEU A 16 -11.58 12.84 -26.63
CA LEU A 16 -12.49 13.39 -25.62
C LEU A 16 -13.09 12.27 -24.76
N GLY A 17 -13.58 11.18 -25.35
CA GLY A 17 -14.13 10.05 -24.62
C GLY A 17 -13.10 9.39 -23.70
N MET A 18 -11.90 9.11 -24.22
CA MET A 18 -10.81 8.55 -23.42
C MET A 18 -10.34 9.52 -22.32
N GLY A 19 -10.26 10.82 -22.63
CA GLY A 19 -9.86 11.87 -21.70
C GLY A 19 -10.83 12.04 -20.53
N VAL A 20 -12.15 12.01 -20.79
CA VAL A 20 -13.17 12.11 -19.75
C VAL A 20 -13.13 10.89 -18.82
N VAL A 21 -13.02 9.68 -19.36
CA VAL A 21 -12.89 8.46 -18.55
C VAL A 21 -11.61 8.50 -17.70
N TYR A 22 -10.48 8.92 -18.30
CA TYR A 22 -9.23 9.07 -17.56
C TYR A 22 -9.35 10.09 -16.43
N LEU A 23 -9.96 11.25 -16.68
CA LEU A 23 -10.19 12.27 -15.67
C LEU A 23 -11.09 11.75 -14.54
N PHE A 24 -12.14 11.01 -14.87
CA PHE A 24 -13.03 10.39 -13.89
C PHE A 24 -12.27 9.42 -12.97
N LEU A 25 -11.47 8.52 -13.54
CA LEU A 25 -10.64 7.59 -12.76
C LEU A 25 -9.60 8.33 -11.91
N TYR A 26 -8.99 9.38 -12.45
CA TYR A 26 -8.04 10.21 -11.71
C TYR A 26 -8.70 10.81 -10.44
N ILE A 27 -9.91 11.35 -10.57
CA ILE A 27 -10.68 11.87 -9.44
C ILE A 27 -10.95 10.76 -8.42
N LEU A 28 -11.36 9.56 -8.85
CA LEU A 28 -11.57 8.44 -7.93
C LEU A 28 -10.31 8.07 -7.16
N VAL A 29 -9.15 8.01 -7.82
CA VAL A 29 -7.86 7.73 -7.16
C VAL A 29 -7.54 8.81 -6.12
N VAL A 30 -7.78 10.08 -6.43
CA VAL A 30 -7.57 11.20 -5.49
C VAL A 30 -8.50 11.06 -4.29
N LEU A 31 -9.78 10.75 -4.49
CA LEU A 31 -10.74 10.57 -3.40
C LEU A 31 -10.33 9.41 -2.48
N VAL A 32 -9.91 8.27 -3.03
CA VAL A 32 -9.40 7.15 -2.23
C VAL A 32 -8.16 7.55 -1.43
N LYS A 33 -7.24 8.33 -2.01
CA LYS A 33 -6.08 8.86 -1.29
C LYS A 33 -6.47 9.81 -0.15
N VAL A 34 -7.46 10.68 -0.38
CA VAL A 34 -7.98 11.58 0.65
C VAL A 34 -8.61 10.78 1.79
N GLN A 35 -9.43 9.77 1.47
CA GLN A 35 -9.99 8.85 2.46
C GLN A 35 -8.89 8.15 3.26
N ALA A 36 -7.87 7.61 2.59
CA ALA A 36 -6.73 6.95 3.25
C ALA A 36 -5.97 7.92 4.18
N SER A 37 -5.72 9.16 3.73
CA SER A 37 -5.06 10.18 4.54
C SER A 37 -5.92 10.63 5.73
N LEU A 38 -7.25 10.67 5.56
CA LEU A 38 -8.18 11.01 6.62
C LEU A 38 -8.20 9.90 7.67
N ILE A 39 -8.32 8.64 7.23
CA ILE A 39 -8.26 7.46 8.10
C ILE A 39 -6.92 7.45 8.87
N ALA A 40 -5.78 7.61 8.20
CA ALA A 40 -4.48 7.63 8.87
C ALA A 40 -4.34 8.74 9.93
N LYS A 41 -5.04 9.87 9.78
CA LYS A 41 -4.99 10.99 10.72
C LYS A 41 -5.95 10.83 11.91
N TYR A 42 -7.15 10.31 11.68
CA TYR A 42 -8.19 10.19 12.72
C TYR A 42 -8.21 8.81 13.40
N PHE A 43 -7.81 7.77 12.66
CA PHE A 43 -7.62 6.40 13.14
C PHE A 43 -6.20 5.96 12.77
N PRO A 44 -5.16 6.52 13.41
CA PRO A 44 -3.83 5.97 13.27
C PRO A 44 -3.90 4.51 13.73
N GLU A 45 -3.75 3.58 12.79
CA GLU A 45 -3.42 2.21 13.18
C GLU A 45 -2.12 2.35 13.97
N ASN A 46 -2.19 2.00 15.25
CA ASN A 46 -1.01 1.69 16.04
C ASN A 46 -0.48 0.37 15.47
N ILE A 47 0.00 0.41 14.22
CA ILE A 47 0.89 -0.63 13.72
C ILE A 47 2.06 -0.52 14.68
N PRO A 48 2.28 -1.50 15.58
CA PRO A 48 3.45 -1.48 16.42
C PRO A 48 4.61 -1.30 15.44
N LYS A 49 5.39 -0.23 15.61
CA LYS A 49 6.64 -0.09 14.88
C LYS A 49 7.39 -1.38 15.11
N ILE A 50 7.37 -2.28 14.12
CA ILE A 50 8.26 -3.42 14.09
C ILE A 50 9.62 -2.74 14.18
N PRO A 51 10.41 -2.96 15.24
CA PRO A 51 11.70 -2.32 15.35
C PRO A 51 12.46 -2.71 14.09
N THR A 52 12.80 -1.73 13.25
CA THR A 52 13.76 -1.97 12.18
C THR A 52 14.98 -2.58 12.86
N PRO A 53 15.39 -3.81 12.51
CA PRO A 53 16.55 -4.42 13.14
C PRO A 53 17.72 -3.45 13.02
N PRO A 54 18.46 -3.19 14.11
CA PRO A 54 19.70 -2.44 14.05
C PRO A 54 20.55 -2.99 12.90
N VAL A 55 21.02 -2.11 12.03
CA VAL A 55 21.95 -2.47 10.95
C VAL A 55 23.18 -3.09 11.63
N GLY A 56 23.27 -4.42 11.60
CA GLY A 56 24.31 -5.19 12.31
C GLY A 56 23.82 -6.49 12.99
N GLN A 57 22.51 -6.72 13.15
CA GLN A 57 22.02 -8.00 13.66
C GLN A 57 22.11 -9.07 12.56
N THR A 58 22.98 -10.06 12.76
CA THR A 58 23.05 -11.26 11.92
C THR A 58 21.84 -12.14 12.16
N ILE A 59 21.32 -12.78 11.12
CA ILE A 59 20.13 -13.66 11.16
C ILE A 59 20.23 -14.70 12.31
N ASP A 60 21.44 -15.17 12.60
CA ASP A 60 21.73 -16.13 13.68
C ASP A 60 21.39 -15.61 15.09
N GLU A 61 21.56 -14.31 15.38
CA GLU A 61 21.26 -13.76 16.71
C GLU A 61 19.76 -13.72 16.98
N ASP A 62 18.96 -13.37 15.97
CA ASP A 62 17.50 -13.34 16.09
C ASP A 62 16.90 -14.75 16.18
N GLU A 63 17.46 -15.72 15.47
CA GLU A 63 17.07 -17.12 15.60
C GLU A 63 17.38 -17.65 17.00
N ASN A 64 18.58 -17.38 17.51
CA ASN A 64 18.98 -17.83 18.84
C ASN A 64 18.12 -17.19 19.96
N ARG A 65 17.73 -15.91 19.80
CA ARG A 65 16.78 -15.23 20.71
C ARG A 65 15.38 -15.83 20.66
N ARG A 66 14.89 -16.22 19.48
CA ARG A 66 13.60 -16.91 19.31
C ARG A 66 13.61 -18.28 19.97
N VAL A 67 14.66 -19.07 19.75
CA VAL A 67 14.84 -20.40 20.36
C VAL A 67 14.89 -20.27 21.89
N ALA A 68 15.65 -19.31 22.43
CA ALA A 68 15.70 -19.05 23.87
C ALA A 68 14.33 -18.67 24.46
N ALA A 69 13.56 -17.84 23.77
CA ALA A 69 12.22 -17.45 24.21
C ALA A 69 11.24 -18.63 24.24
N ILE A 70 11.29 -19.52 23.25
CA ILE A 70 10.49 -20.74 23.20
C ILE A 70 10.88 -21.69 24.34
N ILE A 71 12.17 -21.91 24.56
CA ILE A 71 12.67 -22.76 25.66
C ILE A 71 12.23 -22.20 27.02
N ALA A 72 12.34 -20.89 27.22
CA ALA A 72 11.87 -20.23 28.45
C ALA A 72 10.38 -20.49 28.70
N ALA A 73 9.53 -20.28 27.69
CA ALA A 73 8.09 -20.51 27.79
C ALA A 73 7.75 -21.98 28.10
N VAL A 74 8.41 -22.93 27.43
CA VAL A 74 8.21 -24.37 27.68
C VAL A 74 8.70 -24.78 29.07
N SER A 75 9.85 -24.25 29.51
CA SER A 75 10.42 -24.54 30.83
C SER A 75 9.55 -24.04 31.97
N GLU A 76 8.93 -22.87 31.81
CA GLU A 76 8.00 -22.28 32.78
C GLU A 76 6.70 -23.08 32.84
N PHE A 77 6.14 -23.45 31.69
CA PHE A 77 4.95 -24.29 31.62
C PHE A 77 5.16 -25.66 32.28
N ARG A 78 6.36 -26.23 32.18
CA ARG A 78 6.71 -27.53 32.79
C ARG A 78 7.06 -27.44 34.28
N LYS A 79 7.27 -26.23 34.82
CA LYS A 79 7.47 -25.99 36.27
C LYS A 79 6.16 -25.78 37.03
N LYS A 80 5.07 -25.50 36.31
CA LYS A 80 3.69 -25.61 36.82
C LYS A 80 3.23 -27.06 36.80
#